data_AF-A0AAJ5W7I6-F1
#
_entry.id   AF-A0AAJ5W7I6-F1
#
_cell.length_a   1.000
_cell.length_b   1.000
_cell.length_c   1.000
_cell.angle_alpha   90.00
_cell.angle_beta   90.00
_cell.angle_gamma   90.00
#
_symmetry.space_group_name_H-M   'P 1'
#
loop_
_entity.id
_entity.type
_entity.pdbx_description
1 polymer ?
#
loop_
_entity_poly.entity_id
_entity_poly.type
_entity_poly.pdbx_seq_one_letter_code
_entity_poly.pdbx_strand_id
1 'polypeptide(L)'
;MMKQTTLFKSIGMLLLLGAMMSCTKNYGIQYPEGTTDNNHPKDTVELVLDTSMFKVDKSQFNAARVFPGMVGIEEPRLKDYKVTMDLDYIQVKSSDLRISVAPQGWFSTGTYAPPGELITIKVPNDTYGLAVQIGAHDDNLTGQSPLQRAPLIFTRVQLFPGINYVRNPYGGSIFIIPSRSLGRKVDLVFSGAVKSPDFVLGETTDAEWKAMIAKTTVPWFELRSKRIIFTLPTNKLAKFPIESPTALMTAWDDEILKSYWEWYGLSETTSDVRNRNPTLPWRIVHDIQPSVGAQHSGYPVVAMANDNYFKQAVTLSLVVGSNWGTYHELGHNMQMGSTWSWPDLGEVSNNLFSLKVTNRHGYKHSNIFRAMPATIAFASTANPTNAKKFTDASGDARMGMFIQIFERYGYDFMTYLCTSARMARFGAGNDQDKKDFFYERLSEWTKKDMEPFMKQWGLYVSSVSKNKIAAQFPLLTEQVWLFDPSK
;
A
#
# COMPACT_ATOMS: atom_id res chain seq x y z
N MET A 1 48.49 60.88 8.25
CA MET A 1 47.55 60.50 7.16
C MET A 1 47.39 58.99 7.19
N MET A 2 46.50 58.44 8.01
CA MET A 2 45.05 58.28 7.79
C MET A 2 44.71 56.95 7.05
N LYS A 3 44.42 55.94 7.89
CA LYS A 3 43.45 54.83 7.75
C LYS A 3 43.40 54.03 6.43
N GLN A 4 44.01 52.85 6.45
CA GLN A 4 43.56 51.68 5.69
C GLN A 4 43.57 50.44 6.60
N THR A 5 42.52 50.29 7.40
CA THR A 5 42.22 49.07 8.17
C THR A 5 40.76 49.16 8.59
N THR A 6 39.84 48.82 7.68
CA THR A 6 38.44 48.39 7.93
C THR A 6 37.65 48.43 6.62
N LEU A 7 37.75 47.39 5.78
CA LEU A 7 36.77 47.18 4.71
C LEU A 7 36.37 45.71 4.49
N PHE A 8 36.73 44.81 5.42
CA PHE A 8 36.24 43.42 5.41
C PHE A 8 35.67 42.96 6.76
N LYS A 9 35.29 43.91 7.63
CA LYS A 9 34.48 43.65 8.84
C LYS A 9 33.06 44.25 8.77
N SER A 10 32.70 44.93 7.69
CA SER A 10 31.40 45.63 7.58
C SER A 10 30.35 44.89 6.75
N ILE A 11 30.70 43.78 6.09
CA ILE A 11 29.72 42.91 5.40
C ILE A 11 29.34 41.70 6.27
N GLY A 12 30.21 41.31 7.22
CA GLY A 12 29.94 40.23 8.18
C GLY A 12 29.10 40.64 9.40
N MET A 13 28.79 41.92 9.58
CA MET A 13 28.01 42.40 10.74
C MET A 13 26.59 42.87 10.37
N LEU A 14 26.24 42.97 9.08
CA LEU A 14 24.86 43.21 8.64
C LEU A 14 24.03 41.94 8.44
N LEU A 15 24.68 40.77 8.35
CA LEU A 15 23.98 39.48 8.23
C LEU A 15 23.79 38.74 9.57
N LEU A 16 24.34 39.27 10.67
CA LEU A 16 24.19 38.73 12.03
C LEU A 16 23.27 39.56 12.94
N LEU A 17 22.75 40.70 12.46
CA LEU A 17 21.69 41.47 13.13
C LEU A 17 20.28 41.16 12.61
N GLY A 18 20.15 40.27 11.61
CA GLY A 18 18.86 39.80 11.10
C GLY A 18 18.24 38.62 11.86
N ALA A 19 18.94 38.04 12.85
CA ALA A 19 18.55 36.80 13.51
C ALA A 19 18.14 36.95 14.98
N MET A 20 18.11 38.16 15.53
CA MET A 20 17.84 38.41 16.96
C MET A 20 16.89 39.59 17.16
N MET A 21 15.72 39.57 16.52
CA MET A 21 14.54 40.34 16.94
C MET A 21 13.28 39.52 16.61
N SER A 22 13.04 38.49 17.43
CA SER A 22 11.67 38.29 17.92
C SER A 22 11.37 39.50 18.80
N CYS A 23 10.58 40.44 18.28
CA CYS A 23 9.77 41.39 19.05
C CYS A 23 8.86 42.16 18.08
N THR A 24 7.62 41.68 18.01
CA THR A 24 6.40 42.47 17.82
C THR A 24 6.41 43.52 16.71
N LYS A 25 6.12 43.10 15.48
CA LYS A 25 5.43 43.97 14.52
C LYS A 25 3.99 44.15 15.01
N ASN A 26 3.77 45.21 15.81
CA ASN A 26 2.44 45.67 16.15
C ASN A 26 1.87 46.40 14.93
N TYR A 27 1.10 45.70 14.10
CA TYR A 27 0.51 46.24 12.87
C TYR A 27 -0.60 47.28 13.11
N GLY A 28 -0.75 47.82 14.33
CA GLY A 28 -1.82 48.76 14.66
C GLY A 28 -3.23 48.19 14.49
N ILE A 29 -3.33 46.89 14.21
CA ILE A 29 -4.57 46.12 14.16
C ILE A 29 -4.45 45.11 15.30
N GLN A 30 -4.91 45.51 16.49
CA GLN A 30 -5.16 44.55 17.54
C GLN A 30 -6.36 43.72 17.11
N TYR A 31 -6.10 42.52 16.60
CA TYR A 31 -7.12 41.49 16.64
C TYR A 31 -7.27 41.11 18.11
N PRO A 32 -8.47 41.19 18.70
CA PRO A 32 -8.70 40.65 20.03
C PRO A 32 -8.24 39.19 20.04
N GLU A 33 -7.49 38.79 21.07
CA GLU A 33 -7.25 37.37 21.33
C GLU A 33 -8.61 36.66 21.38
N GLY A 34 -8.79 35.67 20.51
CA GLY A 34 -10.09 35.06 20.23
C GLY A 34 -10.60 34.12 21.33
N THR A 35 -10.47 34.49 22.61
CA THR A 35 -10.91 33.64 23.74
C THR A 35 -11.50 34.37 24.94
N THR A 36 -11.80 35.68 24.91
CA THR A 36 -12.31 36.35 26.14
C THR A 36 -13.43 37.37 25.96
N ASP A 37 -14.28 37.29 24.93
CA ASP A 37 -15.58 37.94 25.01
C ASP A 37 -16.73 36.92 24.94
N ASN A 38 -17.71 37.09 25.83
CA ASN A 38 -18.95 36.30 25.86
C ASN A 38 -19.87 36.65 24.67
N ASN A 39 -19.28 37.05 23.52
CA ASN A 39 -19.97 37.62 22.37
C ASN A 39 -19.52 37.01 21.05
N HIS A 40 -18.94 35.81 21.09
CA HIS A 40 -19.00 34.94 19.92
C HIS A 40 -20.47 34.76 19.54
N PRO A 41 -20.85 34.88 18.24
CA PRO A 41 -22.08 34.22 17.82
C PRO A 41 -21.95 32.79 18.35
N LYS A 42 -22.96 32.30 19.10
CA LYS A 42 -23.07 30.86 19.34
C LYS A 42 -22.77 30.18 17.99
N ASP A 43 -22.12 29.01 17.98
CA ASP A 43 -22.12 28.16 16.80
C ASP A 43 -23.59 27.86 16.45
N THR A 44 -24.21 28.79 15.74
CA THR A 44 -25.59 28.80 15.27
C THR A 44 -25.50 28.84 13.77
N VAL A 45 -24.80 27.86 13.22
CA VAL A 45 -25.46 27.15 12.15
C VAL A 45 -26.49 26.31 12.89
N GLU A 46 -27.78 26.63 12.77
CA GLU A 46 -28.82 25.64 13.05
C GLU A 46 -28.66 24.52 12.01
N LEU A 47 -27.63 23.70 12.21
CA LEU A 47 -27.49 22.43 11.53
C LEU A 47 -28.60 21.57 12.10
N VAL A 48 -29.69 21.45 11.34
CA VAL A 48 -30.68 20.40 11.57
C VAL A 48 -29.97 19.08 11.30
N LEU A 49 -29.32 18.55 12.33
CA LEU A 49 -28.70 17.24 12.28
C LEU A 49 -29.82 16.22 12.13
N ASP A 50 -29.82 15.42 11.06
CA ASP A 50 -30.73 14.29 10.96
C ASP A 50 -30.34 13.27 12.03
N THR A 51 -31.09 13.26 13.13
CA THR A 51 -30.97 12.30 14.23
C THR A 51 -32.04 11.21 14.14
N SER A 52 -32.84 11.20 13.06
CA SER A 52 -33.97 10.30 12.91
C SER A 52 -33.50 8.90 12.49
N MET A 53 -33.21 8.07 13.48
CA MET A 53 -32.83 6.67 13.30
C MET A 53 -33.89 5.82 12.58
N PHE A 54 -35.13 6.30 12.47
CA PHE A 54 -36.25 5.60 11.85
C PHE A 54 -36.47 5.98 10.37
N LYS A 55 -35.81 7.04 9.88
CA LYS A 55 -35.90 7.46 8.48
C LYS A 55 -34.76 6.85 7.68
N VAL A 56 -35.15 6.01 6.73
CA VAL A 56 -34.23 5.39 5.78
C VAL A 56 -34.21 6.21 4.50
N ASP A 57 -33.01 6.64 4.07
CA ASP A 57 -32.83 7.30 2.78
C ASP A 57 -32.87 6.26 1.66
N LYS A 58 -33.94 6.29 0.87
CA LYS A 58 -34.17 5.33 -0.22
C LYS A 58 -33.69 5.85 -1.58
N SER A 59 -33.11 7.05 -1.64
CA SER A 59 -32.77 7.73 -2.90
C SER A 59 -31.82 6.93 -3.78
N GLN A 60 -30.92 6.13 -3.17
CA GLN A 60 -29.92 5.33 -3.89
C GLN A 60 -30.19 3.82 -3.85
N PHE A 61 -31.37 3.35 -3.42
CA PHE A 61 -31.65 1.92 -3.26
C PHE A 61 -31.49 1.09 -4.54
N ASN A 62 -31.86 1.65 -5.70
CA ASN A 62 -31.71 0.93 -6.96
C ASN A 62 -30.23 0.73 -7.31
N ALA A 63 -29.39 1.75 -7.10
CA ALA A 63 -27.95 1.66 -7.32
C ALA A 63 -27.28 0.77 -6.25
N ALA A 64 -27.65 0.92 -4.98
CA ALA A 64 -27.18 0.08 -3.88
C ALA A 64 -27.49 -1.40 -4.10
N ARG A 65 -28.64 -1.73 -4.69
CA ARG A 65 -29.02 -3.11 -5.05
C ARG A 65 -28.13 -3.70 -6.15
N VAL A 66 -27.62 -2.87 -7.06
CA VAL A 66 -26.62 -3.28 -8.05
C VAL A 66 -25.27 -3.46 -7.38
N PHE A 67 -24.84 -2.46 -6.61
CA PHE A 67 -23.55 -2.46 -5.90
C PHE A 67 -23.55 -1.37 -4.80
N PRO A 68 -23.05 -1.64 -3.58
CA PRO A 68 -22.37 -2.86 -3.13
C PRO A 68 -23.33 -4.01 -2.76
N GLY A 69 -24.62 -3.75 -2.61
CA GLY A 69 -25.64 -4.73 -2.25
C GLY A 69 -26.51 -4.25 -1.11
N MET A 70 -27.70 -4.85 -0.97
CA MET A 70 -28.61 -4.60 0.14
C MET A 70 -28.28 -5.50 1.33
N VAL A 71 -28.60 -5.02 2.53
CA VAL A 71 -28.65 -5.83 3.76
C VAL A 71 -30.11 -6.21 4.01
N GLY A 72 -30.35 -7.46 4.39
CA GLY A 72 -31.70 -7.93 4.69
C GLY A 72 -32.34 -7.24 5.89
N ILE A 73 -33.67 -7.25 5.95
CA ILE A 73 -34.41 -6.67 7.08
C ILE A 73 -34.33 -7.54 8.33
N GLU A 74 -34.02 -8.82 8.14
CA GLU A 74 -33.85 -9.84 9.16
C GLU A 74 -32.48 -9.77 9.86
N GLU A 75 -31.48 -9.11 9.27
CA GLU A 75 -30.19 -8.89 9.91
C GLU A 75 -30.37 -7.99 11.15
N PRO A 76 -29.96 -8.45 12.34
CA PRO A 76 -30.19 -7.70 13.56
C PRO A 76 -29.36 -6.42 13.55
N ARG A 77 -30.05 -5.28 13.66
CA ARG A 77 -29.40 -3.99 13.89
C ARG A 77 -28.83 -4.01 15.30
N LEU A 78 -27.53 -3.82 15.39
CA LEU A 78 -26.78 -3.76 16.62
C LEU A 78 -27.25 -2.58 17.46
N LYS A 79 -27.31 -2.79 18.78
CA LYS A 79 -27.60 -1.76 19.77
C LYS A 79 -26.47 -1.73 20.78
N ASP A 80 -25.89 -0.56 20.97
CA ASP A 80 -24.81 -0.30 21.92
C ASP A 80 -23.65 -1.30 21.78
N TYR A 81 -23.35 -1.72 20.55
CA TYR A 81 -22.34 -2.72 20.26
C TYR A 81 -20.94 -2.12 20.37
N LYS A 82 -20.19 -2.60 21.35
CA LYS A 82 -18.85 -2.11 21.64
C LYS A 82 -17.81 -2.76 20.73
N VAL A 83 -16.98 -1.94 20.10
CA VAL A 83 -15.78 -2.37 19.37
C VAL A 83 -14.57 -1.70 20.00
N THR A 84 -13.62 -2.51 20.46
CA THR A 84 -12.34 -2.02 20.97
C THR A 84 -11.36 -1.90 19.80
N MET A 85 -10.98 -0.66 19.47
CA MET A 85 -10.02 -0.36 18.42
C MET A 85 -8.62 -0.29 19.01
N ASP A 86 -7.70 -1.14 18.56
CA ASP A 86 -6.29 -1.00 18.90
C ASP A 86 -5.62 0.07 18.03
N LEU A 87 -5.49 1.27 18.59
CA LEU A 87 -4.92 2.43 17.91
C LEU A 87 -3.50 2.74 18.41
N ASP A 88 -2.86 1.77 19.07
CA ASP A 88 -1.43 1.80 19.38
C ASP A 88 -0.65 1.10 18.28
N TYR A 89 -0.18 1.89 17.31
CA TYR A 89 0.61 1.38 16.20
C TYR A 89 1.76 2.32 15.84
N ILE A 90 2.73 1.79 15.12
CA ILE A 90 3.85 2.58 14.59
C ILE A 90 3.56 2.87 13.13
N GLN A 91 3.36 4.14 12.82
CA GLN A 91 3.19 4.59 11.45
C GLN A 91 4.54 4.51 10.72
N VAL A 92 4.64 3.55 9.81
CA VAL A 92 5.74 3.45 8.83
C VAL A 92 5.22 4.03 7.52
N LYS A 93 5.87 5.06 6.99
CA LYS A 93 5.43 5.75 5.76
C LYS A 93 6.16 5.20 4.54
N SER A 94 5.57 5.40 3.37
CA SER A 94 6.22 5.08 2.08
C SER A 94 7.56 5.80 1.93
N SER A 95 7.69 7.03 2.43
CA SER A 95 8.94 7.80 2.45
C SER A 95 10.03 7.17 3.31
N ASP A 96 9.68 6.53 4.42
CA ASP A 96 10.64 5.88 5.33
C ASP A 96 11.24 4.64 4.67
N LEU A 97 10.39 3.89 3.95
CA LEU A 97 10.77 2.67 3.26
C LEU A 97 11.25 2.91 1.82
N ARG A 98 11.12 4.14 1.32
CA ARG A 98 11.36 4.54 -0.08
C ARG A 98 10.61 3.68 -1.12
N ILE A 99 9.41 3.22 -0.77
CA ILE A 99 8.51 2.46 -1.66
C ILE A 99 7.41 3.37 -2.21
N SER A 100 6.67 2.94 -3.23
CA SER A 100 5.58 3.72 -3.84
C SER A 100 4.44 4.00 -2.86
N VAL A 101 3.97 2.97 -2.15
CA VAL A 101 2.83 3.04 -1.25
C VAL A 101 3.15 2.20 -0.01
N ALA A 102 2.71 2.65 1.17
CA ALA A 102 2.77 1.86 2.40
C ALA A 102 1.34 1.62 2.94
N PRO A 103 1.13 0.55 3.73
CA PRO A 103 -0.13 0.35 4.43
C PRO A 103 -0.53 1.56 5.30
N GLN A 104 -1.83 1.88 5.32
CA GLN A 104 -2.36 3.03 6.05
C GLN A 104 -3.36 2.62 7.15
N GLY A 105 -3.78 3.60 7.96
CA GLY A 105 -4.63 3.38 9.12
C GLY A 105 -6.10 3.22 8.77
N TRP A 106 -6.49 2.20 8.01
CA TRP A 106 -7.89 1.78 7.93
C TRP A 106 -8.13 0.64 8.90
N PHE A 107 -8.84 0.90 10.00
CA PHE A 107 -9.14 -0.11 11.00
C PHE A 107 -10.56 -0.65 10.82
N SER A 108 -10.66 -1.95 10.59
CA SER A 108 -11.93 -2.67 10.45
C SER A 108 -12.68 -2.72 11.77
N THR A 109 -13.96 -2.36 11.76
CA THR A 109 -14.83 -2.44 12.95
C THR A 109 -15.53 -3.79 13.09
N GLY A 110 -15.52 -4.62 12.03
CA GLY A 110 -16.35 -5.83 11.98
C GLY A 110 -17.85 -5.55 11.95
N THR A 111 -18.23 -4.37 11.44
CA THR A 111 -19.62 -3.93 11.28
C THR A 111 -19.85 -3.35 9.89
N TYR A 112 -21.12 -3.38 9.45
CA TYR A 112 -21.56 -2.92 8.14
C TYR A 112 -22.77 -1.99 8.30
N ALA A 113 -22.80 -0.88 7.57
CA ALA A 113 -23.94 0.03 7.55
C ALA A 113 -24.95 -0.42 6.48
N PRO A 114 -26.21 -0.71 6.82
CA PRO A 114 -27.25 -0.94 5.82
C PRO A 114 -27.44 0.29 4.92
N PRO A 115 -27.73 0.12 3.62
CA PRO A 115 -27.89 1.25 2.70
C PRO A 115 -28.96 2.25 3.16
N GLY A 116 -28.57 3.53 3.25
CA GLY A 116 -29.49 4.63 3.58
C GLY A 116 -29.96 4.68 5.04
N GLU A 117 -29.63 3.69 5.87
CA GLU A 117 -29.92 3.73 7.30
C GLU A 117 -28.93 4.66 8.02
N LEU A 118 -29.43 5.40 9.01
CA LEU A 118 -28.59 6.21 9.88
C LEU A 118 -27.96 5.29 10.93
N ILE A 119 -26.65 5.39 11.14
CA ILE A 119 -25.96 4.71 12.24
C ILE A 119 -25.46 5.75 13.25
N THR A 120 -25.23 5.30 14.48
CA THR A 120 -24.55 6.10 15.49
C THR A 120 -23.23 5.48 15.89
N ILE A 121 -22.25 6.34 16.13
CA ILE A 121 -20.93 5.99 16.65
C ILE A 121 -20.65 6.88 17.85
N LYS A 122 -20.66 6.29 19.05
CA LYS A 122 -20.30 7.00 20.28
C LYS A 122 -18.79 6.88 20.50
N VAL A 123 -18.13 8.03 20.54
CA VAL A 123 -16.70 8.18 20.77
C VAL A 123 -16.47 8.67 22.21
N PRO A 124 -15.49 8.14 22.96
CA PRO A 124 -15.17 8.62 24.30
C PRO A 124 -14.81 10.11 24.33
N ASN A 125 -15.16 10.81 25.41
CA ASN A 125 -14.99 12.26 25.58
C ASN A 125 -13.53 12.76 25.43
N ASP A 126 -12.56 11.87 25.63
CA ASP A 126 -11.12 12.15 25.58
C ASP A 126 -10.47 11.77 24.24
N THR A 127 -11.28 11.34 23.26
CA THR A 127 -10.80 10.79 21.99
C THR A 127 -11.06 11.74 20.84
N TYR A 128 -9.98 12.15 20.17
CA TYR A 128 -9.99 13.12 19.07
C TYR A 128 -9.22 12.59 17.86
N GLY A 129 -9.46 13.18 16.68
CA GLY A 129 -8.69 12.90 15.48
C GLY A 129 -9.00 11.55 14.83
N LEU A 130 -10.23 11.05 14.99
CA LEU A 130 -10.75 9.87 14.30
C LEU A 130 -11.68 10.28 13.17
N ALA A 131 -11.56 9.69 12.00
CA ALA A 131 -12.59 9.74 10.97
C ALA A 131 -13.27 8.37 10.87
N VAL A 132 -14.52 8.35 10.42
CA VAL A 132 -15.18 7.12 9.97
C VAL A 132 -15.25 7.13 8.46
N GLN A 133 -15.09 5.95 7.87
CA GLN A 133 -15.51 5.68 6.51
C GLN A 133 -16.54 4.56 6.46
N ILE A 134 -17.59 4.77 5.68
CA ILE A 134 -18.58 3.74 5.33
C ILE A 134 -18.43 3.43 3.84
N GLY A 135 -18.15 2.17 3.51
CA GLY A 135 -17.86 1.71 2.15
C GLY A 135 -16.37 1.48 1.93
N ALA A 136 -15.98 0.27 1.50
CA ALA A 136 -14.59 -0.08 1.21
C ALA A 136 -14.11 0.39 -0.16
N HIS A 137 -15.04 0.66 -1.07
CA HIS A 137 -14.80 1.05 -2.46
C HIS A 137 -14.58 2.57 -2.56
N ASP A 138 -13.36 3.02 -2.27
CA ASP A 138 -12.97 4.43 -2.36
C ASP A 138 -12.39 4.83 -3.73
N ASP A 139 -12.34 3.88 -4.67
CA ASP A 139 -11.94 4.11 -6.04
C ASP A 139 -12.94 5.01 -6.78
N ASN A 140 -12.44 6.10 -7.36
CA ASN A 140 -13.26 7.17 -7.92
C ASN A 140 -13.46 6.99 -9.42
N LEU A 141 -14.71 6.75 -9.83
CA LEU A 141 -15.05 6.58 -11.25
C LEU A 141 -15.58 7.87 -11.91
N THR A 142 -15.39 9.04 -11.31
CA THR A 142 -15.79 10.31 -11.92
C THR A 142 -15.10 10.48 -13.27
N GLY A 143 -15.88 10.75 -14.31
CA GLY A 143 -15.39 10.90 -15.68
C GLY A 143 -15.25 9.60 -16.46
N GLN A 144 -15.50 8.44 -15.86
CA GLN A 144 -15.50 7.15 -16.55
C GLN A 144 -16.83 6.90 -17.29
N SER A 145 -16.76 6.20 -18.41
CA SER A 145 -17.94 5.76 -19.17
C SER A 145 -17.64 4.49 -19.98
N PRO A 146 -18.53 3.47 -19.96
CA PRO A 146 -19.75 3.38 -19.17
C PRO A 146 -19.50 3.10 -17.68
N LEU A 147 -20.49 3.38 -16.83
CA LEU A 147 -20.45 3.10 -15.39
C LEU A 147 -21.26 1.85 -15.05
N GLN A 148 -20.68 0.96 -14.24
CA GLN A 148 -21.32 -0.21 -13.66
C GLN A 148 -21.81 0.02 -12.22
N ARG A 149 -21.31 1.09 -11.57
CA ARG A 149 -21.78 1.60 -10.27
C ARG A 149 -21.69 3.12 -10.24
N ALA A 150 -22.30 3.75 -9.23
CA ALA A 150 -22.14 5.18 -9.03
C ALA A 150 -20.64 5.55 -8.82
N PRO A 151 -20.19 6.74 -9.26
CA PRO A 151 -18.78 7.10 -9.22
C PRO A 151 -18.14 7.06 -7.83
N LEU A 152 -18.88 7.54 -6.84
CA LEU A 152 -18.49 7.58 -5.43
C LEU A 152 -19.58 6.91 -4.62
N ILE A 153 -19.21 5.87 -3.86
CA ILE A 153 -20.15 5.11 -3.03
C ILE A 153 -19.73 4.99 -1.57
N PHE A 154 -18.72 5.75 -1.14
CA PHE A 154 -18.28 5.81 0.25
C PHE A 154 -18.64 7.16 0.89
N THR A 155 -18.80 7.16 2.21
CA THR A 155 -18.91 8.37 3.03
C THR A 155 -17.70 8.42 3.94
N ARG A 156 -16.98 9.54 4.00
CA ARG A 156 -15.90 9.76 4.97
C ARG A 156 -16.15 11.07 5.73
N VAL A 157 -16.23 10.98 7.06
CA VAL A 157 -16.49 12.15 7.92
C VAL A 157 -15.66 12.08 9.20
N GLN A 158 -15.32 13.25 9.74
CA GLN A 158 -14.65 13.39 11.03
C GLN A 158 -15.60 12.97 12.15
N LEU A 159 -15.08 12.23 13.13
CA LEU A 159 -15.77 11.92 14.38
C LEU A 159 -15.30 12.87 15.48
N PHE A 160 -16.23 13.20 16.36
CA PHE A 160 -16.02 14.01 17.55
C PHE A 160 -16.39 13.22 18.81
N PRO A 161 -15.84 13.57 19.98
CA PRO A 161 -16.28 12.98 21.23
C PRO A 161 -17.80 13.12 21.42
N GLY A 162 -18.46 12.08 21.92
CA GLY A 162 -19.92 12.00 21.99
C GLY A 162 -20.54 11.16 20.88
N ILE A 163 -21.83 11.39 20.59
CA ILE A 163 -22.61 10.60 19.62
C ILE A 163 -22.50 11.26 18.25
N ASN A 164 -22.01 10.50 17.26
CA ASN A 164 -21.92 10.93 15.87
C ASN A 164 -22.96 10.18 15.05
N TYR A 165 -23.69 10.89 14.19
CA TYR A 165 -24.71 10.31 13.29
C TYR A 165 -24.16 10.29 11.88
N VAL A 166 -24.15 9.12 11.25
CA VAL A 166 -23.50 8.91 9.96
C VAL A 166 -24.37 8.04 9.07
N ARG A 167 -24.46 8.38 7.80
CA ARG A 167 -25.22 7.62 6.79
C ARG A 167 -24.38 7.49 5.52
N ASN A 168 -24.53 6.35 4.85
CA ASN A 168 -24.12 6.21 3.46
C ASN A 168 -25.32 5.68 2.65
N PRO A 169 -25.75 6.36 1.58
CA PRO A 169 -26.89 5.92 0.78
C PRO A 169 -26.75 4.53 0.14
N TYR A 170 -25.52 4.06 -0.07
CA TYR A 170 -25.19 2.77 -0.68
C TYR A 170 -24.87 1.67 0.36
N GLY A 171 -24.64 2.05 1.62
CA GLY A 171 -24.18 1.15 2.67
C GLY A 171 -22.72 0.75 2.50
N GLY A 172 -22.21 -0.10 3.40
CA GLY A 172 -20.83 -0.59 3.31
C GLY A 172 -20.20 -0.96 4.64
N SER A 173 -19.06 -1.65 4.58
CA SER A 173 -18.21 -1.90 5.75
C SER A 173 -17.78 -0.59 6.40
N ILE A 174 -17.74 -0.58 7.74
CA ILE A 174 -17.41 0.60 8.53
C ILE A 174 -15.96 0.52 8.99
N PHE A 175 -15.18 1.55 8.70
CA PHE A 175 -13.76 1.69 9.06
C PHE A 175 -13.55 2.91 9.95
N ILE A 176 -12.63 2.81 10.89
CA ILE A 176 -12.12 3.93 11.66
C ILE A 176 -10.73 4.28 11.15
N ILE A 177 -10.52 5.56 10.86
CA ILE A 177 -9.31 6.10 10.27
C ILE A 177 -8.74 7.13 11.25
N PRO A 178 -7.76 6.76 12.09
CA PRO A 178 -7.09 7.72 12.95
C PRO A 178 -6.16 8.62 12.12
N SER A 179 -6.12 9.91 12.46
CA SER A 179 -5.17 10.88 11.88
C SER A 179 -3.72 10.60 12.27
N ARG A 180 -3.50 9.87 13.36
CA ARG A 180 -2.22 9.40 13.89
C ARG A 180 -2.46 8.27 14.89
N SER A 181 -1.41 7.51 15.20
CA SER A 181 -1.44 6.60 16.35
C SER A 181 -1.84 7.34 17.62
N LEU A 182 -2.76 6.75 18.39
CA LEU A 182 -3.20 7.28 19.67
C LEU A 182 -2.45 6.66 20.84
N GLY A 183 -1.61 5.63 20.60
CA GLY A 183 -0.83 4.95 21.64
C GLY A 183 -1.68 4.23 22.68
N ARG A 184 -2.95 3.92 22.35
CA ARG A 184 -3.89 3.23 23.25
C ARG A 184 -5.02 2.55 22.50
N LYS A 185 -5.67 1.62 23.18
CA LYS A 185 -6.96 1.07 22.76
C LYS A 185 -8.09 2.07 23.04
N VAL A 186 -9.09 2.12 22.17
CA VAL A 186 -10.27 2.99 22.28
C VAL A 186 -11.53 2.18 22.08
N ASP A 187 -12.46 2.23 23.04
CA ASP A 187 -13.77 1.61 22.92
C ASP A 187 -14.74 2.56 22.19
N LEU A 188 -15.24 2.12 21.04
CA LEU A 188 -16.28 2.81 20.28
C LEU A 188 -17.58 2.02 20.38
N VAL A 189 -18.72 2.69 20.44
CA VAL A 189 -20.02 2.04 20.56
C VAL A 189 -20.90 2.35 19.36
N PHE A 190 -21.37 1.31 18.67
CA PHE A 190 -22.12 1.38 17.42
C PHE A 190 -23.59 0.98 17.64
N SER A 191 -24.51 1.76 17.08
CA SER A 191 -25.93 1.37 17.00
C SER A 191 -26.49 1.63 15.60
N GLY A 192 -27.37 0.75 15.12
CA GLY A 192 -27.99 0.79 13.79
C GLY A 192 -27.20 0.08 12.69
N ALA A 193 -25.90 -0.21 12.91
CA ALA A 193 -25.11 -1.08 12.04
C ALA A 193 -25.51 -2.56 12.20
N VAL A 194 -25.10 -3.41 11.28
CA VAL A 194 -25.19 -4.87 11.41
C VAL A 194 -23.80 -5.49 11.58
N LYS A 195 -23.74 -6.74 12.06
CA LYS A 195 -22.47 -7.45 12.22
C LYS A 195 -21.96 -7.90 10.84
N SER A 196 -20.71 -7.57 10.51
CA SER A 196 -20.07 -8.09 9.29
C SER A 196 -19.63 -9.54 9.52
N PRO A 197 -19.80 -10.46 8.56
CA PRO A 197 -19.44 -11.86 8.69
C PRO A 197 -17.93 -12.07 8.44
N ASP A 198 -17.09 -11.39 9.21
CA ASP A 198 -15.64 -11.40 9.02
C ASP A 198 -14.98 -12.64 9.60
N PHE A 199 -13.86 -13.05 8.99
CA PHE A 199 -12.89 -13.96 9.61
C PHE A 199 -11.68 -13.16 10.10
N VAL A 200 -11.31 -13.32 11.36
CA VAL A 200 -10.07 -12.76 11.92
C VAL A 200 -9.15 -13.89 12.38
N LEU A 201 -7.97 -13.99 11.76
CA LEU A 201 -6.99 -15.03 12.08
C LEU A 201 -6.58 -14.96 13.55
N GLY A 202 -6.73 -16.08 14.26
CA GLY A 202 -6.43 -16.19 15.69
C GLY A 202 -7.59 -15.79 16.62
N GLU A 203 -8.68 -15.24 16.09
CA GLU A 203 -9.88 -14.89 16.87
C GLU A 203 -11.12 -15.67 16.43
N THR A 204 -11.31 -15.87 15.12
CA THR A 204 -12.44 -16.62 14.56
C THR A 204 -12.00 -18.03 14.19
N THR A 205 -12.76 -19.04 14.61
CA THR A 205 -12.53 -20.43 14.19
C THR A 205 -13.17 -20.73 12.82
N ASP A 206 -12.67 -21.74 12.11
CA ASP A 206 -13.25 -22.18 10.83
C ASP A 206 -14.73 -22.59 10.97
N ALA A 207 -15.13 -23.14 12.13
CA ALA A 207 -16.51 -23.52 12.40
C ALA A 207 -17.43 -22.31 12.62
N GLU A 208 -16.97 -21.31 13.37
CA GLU A 208 -17.69 -20.05 13.56
C GLU A 208 -17.85 -19.30 12.24
N TRP A 209 -16.79 -19.25 11.42
CA TRP A 209 -16.86 -18.71 10.07
C TRP A 209 -17.95 -19.37 9.23
N LYS A 210 -17.96 -20.70 9.16
CA LYS A 210 -18.98 -21.45 8.41
C LYS A 210 -20.39 -21.14 8.93
N ALA A 211 -20.56 -21.06 10.25
CA ALA A 211 -21.85 -20.73 10.87
C ALA A 211 -22.30 -19.29 10.59
N MET A 212 -21.37 -18.32 10.54
CA MET A 212 -21.67 -16.93 10.18
C MET A 212 -22.07 -16.80 8.72
N ILE A 213 -21.29 -17.38 7.80
CA ILE A 213 -21.56 -17.32 6.36
C ILE A 213 -22.87 -18.01 5.99
N ALA A 214 -23.24 -19.09 6.68
CA ALA A 214 -24.51 -19.79 6.42
C ALA A 214 -25.76 -18.97 6.79
N LYS A 215 -25.63 -17.90 7.59
CA LYS A 215 -26.75 -17.12 8.12
C LYS A 215 -26.80 -15.69 7.60
N THR A 216 -25.63 -15.12 7.27
CA THR A 216 -25.50 -13.71 6.92
C THR A 216 -26.19 -13.36 5.60
N THR A 217 -26.85 -12.21 5.55
CA THR A 217 -27.29 -11.54 4.32
C THR A 217 -26.50 -10.27 4.03
N VAL A 218 -25.42 -10.03 4.78
CA VAL A 218 -24.48 -8.95 4.51
C VAL A 218 -23.71 -9.24 3.21
N PRO A 219 -23.71 -8.30 2.24
CA PRO A 219 -23.20 -8.58 0.89
C PRO A 219 -21.69 -8.71 0.78
N TRP A 220 -20.94 -8.29 1.81
CA TRP A 220 -19.48 -8.31 1.84
C TRP A 220 -18.97 -8.85 3.17
N PHE A 221 -17.78 -9.44 3.13
CA PHE A 221 -17.05 -9.91 4.30
C PHE A 221 -15.59 -9.47 4.23
N GLU A 222 -14.90 -9.46 5.37
CA GLU A 222 -13.45 -9.36 5.41
C GLU A 222 -12.77 -10.66 5.85
N LEU A 223 -11.67 -11.02 5.18
CA LEU A 223 -10.68 -11.98 5.70
C LEU A 223 -9.50 -11.19 6.23
N ARG A 224 -9.19 -11.35 7.52
CA ARG A 224 -8.25 -10.48 8.22
C ARG A 224 -7.12 -11.28 8.84
N SER A 225 -5.90 -10.88 8.51
CA SER A 225 -4.67 -11.27 9.22
C SER A 225 -3.96 -10.04 9.77
N LYS A 226 -2.81 -10.24 10.41
CA LYS A 226 -1.98 -9.13 10.91
C LYS A 226 -1.48 -8.24 9.77
N ARG A 227 -1.13 -8.82 8.61
CA ARG A 227 -0.41 -8.09 7.54
C ARG A 227 -1.22 -7.85 6.27
N ILE A 228 -2.34 -8.53 6.09
CA ILE A 228 -3.21 -8.35 4.93
C ILE A 228 -4.68 -8.61 5.23
N ILE A 229 -5.53 -7.79 4.62
CA ILE A 229 -6.99 -7.85 4.72
C ILE A 229 -7.58 -7.85 3.30
N PHE A 230 -8.55 -8.72 3.07
CA PHE A 230 -9.35 -8.75 1.85
C PHE A 230 -10.78 -8.35 2.16
N THR A 231 -11.38 -7.46 1.37
CA THR A 231 -12.83 -7.17 1.38
C THR A 231 -13.46 -7.78 0.13
N LEU A 232 -14.29 -8.79 0.31
CA LEU A 232 -14.74 -9.69 -0.75
C LEU A 232 -16.28 -9.86 -0.75
N PRO A 233 -16.89 -10.11 -1.92
CA PRO A 233 -18.34 -10.28 -2.01
C PRO A 233 -18.79 -11.64 -1.50
N THR A 234 -19.75 -11.66 -0.57
CA THR A 234 -20.28 -12.88 0.08
C THR A 234 -20.88 -13.86 -0.93
N ASN A 235 -21.54 -13.36 -1.97
CA ASN A 235 -22.22 -14.20 -2.97
C ASN A 235 -21.29 -15.15 -3.74
N LYS A 236 -19.98 -14.86 -3.81
CA LYS A 236 -19.00 -15.71 -4.49
C LYS A 236 -18.66 -16.97 -3.70
N LEU A 237 -18.90 -16.99 -2.38
CA LEU A 237 -18.62 -18.14 -1.52
C LEU A 237 -19.47 -19.37 -1.87
N ALA A 238 -20.65 -19.18 -2.49
CA ALA A 238 -21.46 -20.30 -2.99
C ALA A 238 -20.76 -21.08 -4.10
N LYS A 239 -19.94 -20.40 -4.93
CA LYS A 239 -19.18 -21.00 -6.03
C LYS A 239 -17.75 -21.37 -5.64
N PHE A 240 -17.14 -20.57 -4.76
CA PHE A 240 -15.76 -20.74 -4.30
C PHE A 240 -15.74 -20.73 -2.77
N PRO A 241 -16.20 -21.83 -2.13
CA PRO A 241 -16.21 -21.93 -0.68
C PRO A 241 -14.80 -21.95 -0.11
N ILE A 242 -14.63 -21.39 1.08
CA ILE A 242 -13.36 -21.41 1.82
C ILE A 242 -13.44 -22.52 2.85
N GLU A 243 -12.71 -23.62 2.61
CA GLU A 243 -12.75 -24.79 3.49
C GLU A 243 -12.12 -24.53 4.87
N SER A 244 -10.95 -23.89 4.86
CA SER A 244 -10.21 -23.45 6.06
C SER A 244 -9.71 -22.01 5.88
N PRO A 245 -10.46 -20.99 6.33
CA PRO A 245 -9.97 -19.62 6.35
C PRO A 245 -8.74 -19.45 7.25
N THR A 246 -8.57 -20.28 8.29
CA THR A 246 -7.36 -20.29 9.12
C THR A 246 -6.12 -20.62 8.31
N ALA A 247 -6.12 -21.73 7.55
CA ALA A 247 -4.98 -22.10 6.73
C ALA A 247 -4.71 -21.06 5.63
N LEU A 248 -5.78 -20.57 4.99
CA LEU A 248 -5.70 -19.55 3.95
C LEU A 248 -5.05 -18.25 4.44
N MET A 249 -5.56 -17.69 5.54
CA MET A 249 -5.06 -16.41 6.06
C MET A 249 -3.71 -16.54 6.75
N THR A 250 -3.38 -17.71 7.29
CA THR A 250 -2.01 -18.00 7.75
C THR A 250 -1.03 -17.94 6.58
N ALA A 251 -1.36 -18.56 5.45
CA ALA A 251 -0.51 -18.52 4.26
C ALA A 251 -0.34 -17.08 3.73
N TRP A 252 -1.42 -16.32 3.64
CA TRP A 252 -1.36 -14.91 3.23
C TRP A 252 -0.49 -14.05 4.16
N ASP A 253 -0.69 -14.16 5.47
CA ASP A 253 0.09 -13.42 6.46
C ASP A 253 1.58 -13.76 6.38
N ASP A 254 1.88 -15.04 6.19
CA ASP A 254 3.24 -15.57 6.07
C ASP A 254 3.92 -15.13 4.77
N GLU A 255 3.19 -15.04 3.65
CA GLU A 255 3.73 -14.52 2.39
C GLU A 255 4.06 -13.02 2.47
N ILE A 256 3.19 -12.22 3.07
CA ILE A 256 3.49 -10.80 3.29
C ILE A 256 4.68 -10.63 4.24
N LEU A 257 4.81 -11.46 5.26
CA LEU A 257 5.99 -11.42 6.12
C LEU A 257 7.27 -11.77 5.37
N LYS A 258 7.39 -12.99 4.84
CA LYS A 258 8.71 -13.46 4.35
C LYS A 258 9.01 -13.08 2.91
N SER A 259 8.00 -13.03 2.04
CA SER A 259 8.19 -12.75 0.60
C SER A 259 8.12 -11.26 0.26
N TYR A 260 7.56 -10.43 1.15
CA TYR A 260 7.54 -8.97 0.99
C TYR A 260 8.45 -8.29 2.01
N TRP A 261 8.16 -8.37 3.30
CA TRP A 261 8.89 -7.59 4.30
C TRP A 261 10.31 -8.07 4.53
N GLU A 262 10.52 -9.32 4.94
CA GLU A 262 11.85 -9.85 5.25
C GLU A 262 12.73 -9.91 3.99
N TRP A 263 12.18 -10.32 2.84
CA TRP A 263 12.91 -10.33 1.59
C TRP A 263 13.34 -8.93 1.12
N TYR A 264 12.57 -7.88 1.42
CA TYR A 264 13.02 -6.49 1.21
C TYR A 264 13.99 -5.98 2.29
N GLY A 265 14.34 -6.79 3.30
CA GLY A 265 15.24 -6.42 4.39
C GLY A 265 14.58 -5.61 5.49
N LEU A 266 13.27 -5.76 5.67
CA LEU A 266 12.54 -5.21 6.80
C LEU A 266 12.49 -6.21 7.96
N SER A 267 12.37 -5.70 9.18
CA SER A 267 12.30 -6.49 10.40
C SER A 267 11.22 -5.99 11.36
N GLU A 268 10.61 -6.91 12.11
CA GLU A 268 9.65 -6.57 13.18
C GLU A 268 10.34 -6.00 14.44
N THR A 269 11.62 -6.32 14.65
CA THR A 269 12.32 -6.06 15.92
C THR A 269 13.20 -4.82 15.90
N THR A 270 13.46 -4.23 14.73
CA THR A 270 14.32 -3.04 14.64
C THR A 270 13.61 -1.77 15.14
N SER A 271 14.38 -0.89 15.78
CA SER A 271 13.92 0.45 16.17
C SER A 271 14.08 1.49 15.06
N ASP A 272 14.90 1.22 14.03
CA ASP A 272 15.03 2.11 12.87
C ASP A 272 13.82 1.94 11.94
N VAL A 273 12.96 2.95 11.92
CA VAL A 273 11.71 2.97 11.11
C VAL A 273 11.97 2.70 9.63
N ARG A 274 13.15 3.03 9.11
CA ARG A 274 13.52 2.79 7.70
C ARG A 274 13.68 1.32 7.37
N ASN A 275 13.89 0.45 8.34
CA ASN A 275 13.98 -0.99 8.13
C ASN A 275 12.92 -1.75 8.93
N ARG A 276 11.89 -1.05 9.42
CA ARG A 276 10.84 -1.67 10.23
C ARG A 276 9.71 -2.17 9.33
N ASN A 277 9.18 -3.34 9.66
CA ASN A 277 7.94 -3.81 9.03
C ASN A 277 6.81 -2.81 9.28
N PRO A 278 5.99 -2.50 8.26
CA PRO A 278 4.70 -1.86 8.49
C PRO A 278 3.88 -2.65 9.50
N THR A 279 3.33 -1.95 10.49
CA THR A 279 2.47 -2.55 11.53
C THR A 279 1.01 -2.64 11.11
N LEU A 280 0.63 -1.89 10.07
CA LEU A 280 -0.71 -1.85 9.50
C LEU A 280 -0.81 -2.83 8.31
N PRO A 281 -1.96 -3.47 8.09
CA PRO A 281 -2.13 -4.45 7.04
C PRO A 281 -2.34 -3.80 5.66
N TRP A 282 -1.82 -4.45 4.62
CA TRP A 282 -2.28 -4.22 3.25
C TRP A 282 -3.78 -4.51 3.14
N ARG A 283 -4.45 -3.77 2.25
CA ARG A 283 -5.88 -3.97 1.97
C ARG A 283 -6.08 -4.22 0.48
N ILE A 284 -6.86 -5.25 0.16
CA ILE A 284 -7.34 -5.52 -1.19
C ILE A 284 -8.86 -5.50 -1.16
N VAL A 285 -9.46 -4.65 -1.99
CA VAL A 285 -10.91 -4.50 -2.11
C VAL A 285 -11.32 -4.95 -3.49
N HIS A 286 -12.31 -5.83 -3.55
CA HIS A 286 -12.91 -6.21 -4.83
C HIS A 286 -13.96 -5.20 -5.24
N ASP A 287 -13.90 -4.69 -6.46
CA ASP A 287 -14.84 -3.73 -7.01
C ASP A 287 -15.48 -4.28 -8.28
N ILE A 288 -16.76 -4.01 -8.50
CA ILE A 288 -17.40 -4.37 -9.79
C ILE A 288 -16.73 -3.66 -10.96
N GLN A 289 -16.17 -2.46 -10.73
CA GLN A 289 -15.47 -1.67 -11.74
C GLN A 289 -14.28 -0.92 -11.14
N PRO A 290 -13.05 -1.45 -11.28
CA PRO A 290 -11.84 -0.69 -11.05
C PRO A 290 -11.75 0.52 -12.01
N SER A 291 -11.12 1.61 -11.56
CA SER A 291 -10.96 2.84 -12.33
C SER A 291 -9.93 2.71 -13.46
N VAL A 292 -8.99 1.78 -13.33
CA VAL A 292 -7.98 1.46 -14.34
C VAL A 292 -7.67 -0.03 -14.34
N GLY A 293 -7.53 -0.60 -15.54
CA GLY A 293 -7.21 -2.00 -15.71
C GLY A 293 -8.23 -2.94 -15.08
N ALA A 294 -7.82 -4.18 -14.83
CA ALA A 294 -8.63 -5.18 -14.15
C ALA A 294 -8.27 -5.34 -12.66
N GLN A 295 -7.08 -4.86 -12.28
CA GLN A 295 -6.66 -4.57 -10.92
C GLN A 295 -5.72 -3.36 -10.97
N HIS A 296 -5.55 -2.66 -9.85
CA HIS A 296 -4.49 -1.67 -9.72
C HIS A 296 -3.98 -1.56 -8.28
N SER A 297 -2.70 -1.24 -8.19
CA SER A 297 -2.01 -0.92 -6.94
C SER A 297 -2.54 0.36 -6.27
N GLY A 298 -2.13 0.56 -5.02
CA GLY A 298 -2.65 1.62 -4.15
C GLY A 298 -2.92 1.13 -2.73
N TYR A 299 -3.58 1.99 -1.95
CA TYR A 299 -4.15 1.61 -0.66
C TYR A 299 -5.60 2.13 -0.58
N PRO A 300 -6.61 1.25 -0.71
CA PRO A 300 -6.48 -0.19 -0.97
C PRO A 300 -5.93 -0.50 -2.37
N VAL A 301 -5.43 -1.71 -2.55
CA VAL A 301 -5.33 -2.34 -3.88
C VAL A 301 -6.76 -2.67 -4.32
N VAL A 302 -7.10 -2.36 -5.57
CA VAL A 302 -8.44 -2.63 -6.11
C VAL A 302 -8.34 -3.75 -7.13
N ALA A 303 -9.27 -4.70 -7.05
CA ALA A 303 -9.34 -5.81 -7.99
C ALA A 303 -10.76 -5.99 -8.51
N MET A 304 -10.93 -6.39 -9.77
CA MET A 304 -12.28 -6.64 -10.29
C MET A 304 -12.96 -7.78 -9.52
N ALA A 305 -14.23 -7.62 -9.16
CA ALA A 305 -15.02 -8.59 -8.38
C ALA A 305 -15.49 -9.80 -9.21
N ASN A 306 -14.63 -10.34 -10.07
CA ASN A 306 -14.89 -11.50 -10.90
C ASN A 306 -14.38 -12.80 -10.25
N ASP A 307 -14.68 -13.93 -10.90
CA ASP A 307 -14.29 -15.26 -10.43
C ASP A 307 -12.77 -15.48 -10.41
N ASN A 308 -12.03 -14.85 -11.32
CA ASN A 308 -10.59 -15.02 -11.43
C ASN A 308 -9.86 -14.43 -10.22
N TYR A 309 -10.14 -13.16 -9.91
CA TYR A 309 -9.51 -12.46 -8.80
C TYR A 309 -10.04 -12.96 -7.45
N PHE A 310 -11.32 -13.36 -7.37
CA PHE A 310 -11.85 -14.01 -6.17
C PHE A 310 -11.07 -15.28 -5.82
N LYS A 311 -10.87 -16.18 -6.80
CA LYS A 311 -10.05 -17.38 -6.60
C LYS A 311 -8.62 -17.06 -6.18
N GLN A 312 -8.00 -16.02 -6.75
CA GLN A 312 -6.65 -15.62 -6.34
C GLN A 312 -6.60 -15.27 -4.84
N ALA A 313 -7.62 -14.57 -4.32
CA ALA A 313 -7.70 -14.23 -2.90
C ALA A 313 -8.01 -15.45 -2.01
N VAL A 314 -8.83 -16.40 -2.47
CA VAL A 314 -9.40 -17.44 -1.59
C VAL A 314 -8.86 -18.86 -1.77
N THR A 315 -8.05 -19.12 -2.79
CA THR A 315 -7.52 -20.46 -3.08
C THR A 315 -6.11 -20.60 -2.54
N LEU A 316 -5.94 -21.43 -1.50
CA LEU A 316 -4.66 -21.65 -0.81
C LEU A 316 -3.50 -22.01 -1.77
N SER A 317 -3.73 -22.90 -2.73
CA SER A 317 -2.70 -23.32 -3.70
C SER A 317 -2.28 -22.19 -4.66
N LEU A 318 -3.09 -21.14 -4.81
CA LEU A 318 -2.71 -19.93 -5.53
C LEU A 318 -1.90 -18.98 -4.63
N VAL A 319 -2.24 -18.87 -3.34
CA VAL A 319 -1.49 -18.05 -2.38
C VAL A 319 -0.03 -18.48 -2.29
N VAL A 320 0.23 -19.77 -2.07
CA VAL A 320 1.59 -20.33 -2.08
C VAL A 320 2.08 -20.64 -3.50
N GLY A 321 1.36 -20.12 -4.49
CA GLY A 321 1.30 -20.49 -5.90
C GLY A 321 1.79 -19.40 -6.85
N SER A 322 1.52 -19.62 -8.14
CA SER A 322 1.65 -18.58 -9.18
C SER A 322 0.45 -17.62 -9.20
N ASN A 323 0.12 -16.97 -8.07
CA ASN A 323 -0.87 -15.89 -8.01
C ASN A 323 -0.28 -14.57 -8.52
N TRP A 324 -0.10 -14.48 -9.83
CA TRP A 324 0.55 -13.32 -10.44
C TRP A 324 -0.22 -12.02 -10.20
N GLY A 325 -1.55 -11.98 -10.40
CA GLY A 325 -2.34 -10.74 -10.34
C GLY A 325 -2.26 -10.04 -8.98
N THR A 326 -2.55 -10.76 -7.89
CA THR A 326 -2.52 -10.14 -6.55
C THR A 326 -1.11 -9.69 -6.14
N TYR A 327 -0.09 -10.51 -6.42
CA TYR A 327 1.29 -10.16 -6.09
C TYR A 327 1.87 -9.09 -7.01
N HIS A 328 1.39 -8.96 -8.23
CA HIS A 328 1.78 -7.90 -9.15
C HIS A 328 1.39 -6.51 -8.61
N GLU A 329 0.14 -6.36 -8.13
CA GLU A 329 -0.32 -5.08 -7.58
C GLU A 329 0.33 -4.73 -6.24
N LEU A 330 0.52 -5.72 -5.36
CA LEU A 330 1.30 -5.51 -4.14
C LEU A 330 2.76 -5.18 -4.47
N GLY A 331 3.33 -5.78 -5.52
CA GLY A 331 4.68 -5.49 -5.99
C GLY A 331 4.84 -4.06 -6.48
N HIS A 332 3.82 -3.49 -7.14
CA HIS A 332 3.79 -2.08 -7.55
C HIS A 332 3.90 -1.12 -6.36
N ASN A 333 3.20 -1.43 -5.26
CA ASN A 333 3.29 -0.67 -4.02
C ASN A 333 4.71 -0.66 -3.44
N MET A 334 5.49 -1.71 -3.67
CA MET A 334 6.83 -1.88 -3.12
C MET A 334 7.95 -1.27 -3.96
N GLN A 335 7.67 -0.75 -5.15
CA GLN A 335 8.72 -0.25 -6.05
C GLN A 335 9.46 0.94 -5.47
N MET A 336 10.79 0.94 -5.59
CA MET A 336 11.66 2.00 -5.05
C MET A 336 12.09 2.99 -6.13
N GLY A 337 11.10 3.72 -6.65
CA GLY A 337 11.27 4.65 -7.78
C GLY A 337 12.22 5.83 -7.50
N SER A 338 12.48 6.13 -6.23
CA SER A 338 13.40 7.20 -5.80
C SER A 338 14.86 6.74 -5.70
N THR A 339 15.17 5.47 -5.95
CA THR A 339 16.53 4.93 -5.75
C THR A 339 17.03 4.04 -6.87
N TRP A 340 16.34 2.95 -7.22
CA TRP A 340 16.89 1.96 -8.16
C TRP A 340 15.89 1.53 -9.22
N SER A 341 14.57 1.72 -9.02
CA SER A 341 13.57 1.41 -10.05
C SER A 341 13.41 2.61 -11.01
N TRP A 342 14.00 2.52 -12.21
CA TRP A 342 13.87 3.52 -13.28
C TRP A 342 12.64 3.24 -14.17
N PRO A 343 12.18 4.19 -15.02
CA PRO A 343 10.90 4.08 -15.73
C PRO A 343 10.68 2.79 -16.53
N ASP A 344 11.72 2.25 -17.16
CA ASP A 344 11.63 0.98 -17.91
C ASP A 344 11.32 -0.25 -17.04
N LEU A 345 11.37 -0.10 -15.71
CA LEU A 345 11.10 -1.15 -14.74
C LEU A 345 9.69 -1.11 -14.14
N GLY A 346 8.85 -0.16 -14.52
CA GLY A 346 7.52 0.01 -13.91
C GLY A 346 6.67 -1.26 -13.90
N GLU A 347 6.66 -2.01 -15.01
CA GLU A 347 5.98 -3.31 -15.15
C GLU A 347 6.95 -4.51 -15.12
N VAL A 348 8.10 -4.32 -14.47
CA VAL A 348 9.15 -5.34 -14.35
C VAL A 348 9.50 -5.59 -12.90
N SER A 349 9.86 -4.55 -12.13
CA SER A 349 10.32 -4.72 -10.75
C SER A 349 9.23 -5.18 -9.79
N ASN A 350 7.97 -4.84 -10.06
CA ASN A 350 6.79 -5.35 -9.36
C ASN A 350 6.60 -6.86 -9.51
N ASN A 351 6.99 -7.45 -10.65
CA ASN A 351 6.82 -8.89 -10.90
C ASN A 351 7.80 -9.77 -10.11
N LEU A 352 8.85 -9.19 -9.54
CA LEU A 352 9.89 -9.94 -8.82
C LEU A 352 9.34 -10.63 -7.55
N PHE A 353 8.29 -10.07 -6.96
CA PHE A 353 7.64 -10.66 -5.78
C PHE A 353 6.93 -11.97 -6.07
N SER A 354 6.26 -12.08 -7.23
CA SER A 354 5.61 -13.35 -7.58
C SER A 354 6.65 -14.45 -7.78
N LEU A 355 7.83 -14.13 -8.36
CA LEU A 355 8.96 -15.05 -8.46
C LEU A 355 9.46 -15.49 -7.07
N LYS A 356 9.55 -14.56 -6.12
CA LYS A 356 10.00 -14.87 -4.75
C LYS A 356 9.03 -15.83 -4.05
N VAL A 357 7.72 -15.63 -4.20
CA VAL A 357 6.70 -16.52 -3.59
C VAL A 357 6.91 -17.95 -4.08
N THR A 358 7.01 -18.18 -5.40
CA THR A 358 7.21 -19.55 -5.93
C THR A 358 8.56 -20.14 -5.52
N ASN A 359 9.62 -19.32 -5.53
CA ASN A 359 10.97 -19.73 -5.11
C ASN A 359 10.99 -20.24 -3.67
N ARG A 360 10.30 -19.53 -2.77
CA ARG A 360 10.19 -19.89 -1.35
C ARG A 360 9.54 -21.26 -1.14
N HIS A 361 8.59 -21.63 -2.00
CA HIS A 361 7.92 -22.93 -1.98
C HIS A 361 8.62 -24.00 -2.83
N GLY A 362 9.84 -23.73 -3.30
CA GLY A 362 10.71 -24.73 -3.91
C GLY A 362 10.42 -25.04 -5.38
N TYR A 363 9.68 -24.19 -6.10
CA TYR A 363 9.41 -24.40 -7.52
C TYR A 363 9.59 -23.13 -8.36
N LYS A 364 9.83 -23.32 -9.66
CA LYS A 364 10.04 -22.23 -10.63
C LYS A 364 8.71 -21.68 -11.10
N HIS A 365 8.57 -20.36 -11.09
CA HIS A 365 7.39 -19.69 -11.64
C HIS A 365 7.28 -19.94 -13.15
N SER A 366 6.06 -20.09 -13.65
CA SER A 366 5.76 -20.10 -15.11
C SER A 366 6.34 -18.92 -15.88
N ASN A 367 6.49 -17.75 -15.24
CA ASN A 367 7.05 -16.54 -15.85
C ASN A 367 8.53 -16.70 -16.20
N ILE A 368 9.26 -17.57 -15.50
CA ILE A 368 10.64 -17.90 -15.86
C ILE A 368 10.65 -18.54 -17.25
N PHE A 369 9.89 -19.61 -17.44
CA PHE A 369 9.78 -20.30 -18.74
C PHE A 369 9.26 -19.39 -19.85
N ARG A 370 8.30 -18.50 -19.54
CA ARG A 370 7.76 -17.53 -20.50
C ARG A 370 8.80 -16.48 -20.92
N ALA A 371 9.54 -15.93 -19.96
CA ALA A 371 10.43 -14.80 -20.20
C ALA A 371 11.77 -15.18 -20.83
N MET A 372 12.28 -16.38 -20.53
CA MET A 372 13.63 -16.78 -20.96
C MET A 372 13.87 -16.78 -22.48
N PRO A 373 12.92 -17.17 -23.35
CA PRO A 373 13.10 -17.05 -24.80
C PRO A 373 13.42 -15.61 -25.27
N ALA A 374 12.63 -14.63 -24.82
CA ALA A 374 12.86 -13.21 -25.15
C ALA A 374 14.14 -12.67 -24.51
N THR A 375 14.44 -13.13 -23.30
CA THR A 375 15.66 -12.82 -22.54
C THR A 375 16.91 -13.21 -23.32
N ILE A 376 17.00 -14.47 -23.75
CA ILE A 376 18.15 -14.97 -24.49
C ILE A 376 18.24 -14.33 -25.88
N ALA A 377 17.11 -14.11 -26.58
CA ALA A 377 17.10 -13.43 -27.87
C ALA A 377 17.68 -12.00 -27.77
N PHE A 378 17.23 -11.22 -26.79
CA PHE A 378 17.76 -9.88 -26.57
C PHE A 378 19.22 -9.94 -26.12
N ALA A 379 19.53 -10.74 -25.11
CA ALA A 379 20.86 -10.80 -24.50
C ALA A 379 21.94 -11.39 -25.43
N SER A 380 21.59 -12.23 -26.40
CA SER A 380 22.54 -12.78 -27.39
C SER A 380 22.90 -11.81 -28.51
N THR A 381 22.15 -10.72 -28.67
CA THR A 381 22.43 -9.71 -29.71
C THR A 381 23.73 -8.98 -29.40
N ALA A 382 24.70 -9.05 -30.31
CA ALA A 382 26.00 -8.39 -30.15
C ALA A 382 25.86 -6.87 -29.97
N ASN A 383 26.68 -6.29 -29.08
CA ASN A 383 26.69 -4.85 -28.80
C ASN A 383 28.10 -4.22 -28.95
N PRO A 384 28.77 -4.35 -30.12
CA PRO A 384 30.15 -3.90 -30.30
C PRO A 384 30.30 -2.37 -30.28
N THR A 385 29.25 -1.64 -30.66
CA THR A 385 29.24 -0.17 -30.76
C THR A 385 28.57 0.52 -29.58
N ASN A 386 28.12 -0.23 -28.56
CA ASN A 386 27.37 0.30 -27.41
C ASN A 386 26.08 1.04 -27.82
N ALA A 387 25.42 0.60 -28.90
CA ALA A 387 24.22 1.23 -29.42
C ALA A 387 22.92 0.64 -28.82
N LYS A 388 22.99 -0.55 -28.24
CA LYS A 388 21.83 -1.25 -27.65
C LYS A 388 21.24 -0.47 -26.49
N LYS A 389 19.91 -0.41 -26.38
CA LYS A 389 19.24 0.28 -25.27
C LYS A 389 18.34 -0.69 -24.51
N PHE A 390 18.37 -0.62 -23.18
CA PHE A 390 17.48 -1.42 -22.34
C PHE A 390 15.99 -1.17 -22.65
N THR A 391 15.62 0.05 -23.04
CA THR A 391 14.25 0.39 -23.45
C THR A 391 13.78 -0.36 -24.71
N ASP A 392 14.68 -0.91 -25.52
CA ASP A 392 14.29 -1.66 -26.72
C ASP A 392 13.95 -3.12 -26.38
N ALA A 393 14.29 -3.59 -25.17
CA ALA A 393 13.90 -4.91 -24.68
C ALA A 393 12.41 -4.97 -24.36
N SER A 394 11.76 -6.11 -24.65
CA SER A 394 10.39 -6.39 -24.21
C SER A 394 10.32 -6.49 -22.67
N GLY A 395 9.12 -6.33 -22.09
CA GLY A 395 8.92 -6.51 -20.64
C GLY A 395 9.41 -7.87 -20.12
N ASP A 396 9.16 -8.93 -20.89
CA ASP A 396 9.68 -10.27 -20.59
C ASP A 396 11.21 -10.33 -20.59
N ALA A 397 11.87 -9.75 -21.60
CA ALA A 397 13.33 -9.72 -21.63
C ALA A 397 13.91 -8.91 -20.46
N ARG A 398 13.30 -7.77 -20.11
CA ARG A 398 13.72 -6.96 -18.94
C ARG A 398 13.56 -7.72 -17.63
N MET A 399 12.46 -8.46 -17.45
CA MET A 399 12.27 -9.34 -16.30
C MET A 399 13.31 -10.46 -16.28
N GLY A 400 13.66 -10.97 -17.46
CA GLY A 400 14.76 -11.91 -17.69
C GLY A 400 16.08 -11.53 -17.07
N MET A 401 16.47 -10.25 -17.15
CA MET A 401 17.69 -9.74 -16.53
C MET A 401 17.71 -10.02 -15.02
N PHE A 402 16.58 -9.80 -14.32
CA PHE A 402 16.47 -10.08 -12.89
C PHE A 402 16.41 -11.58 -12.59
N ILE A 403 15.71 -12.36 -13.42
CA ILE A 403 15.68 -13.82 -13.33
C ILE A 403 17.11 -14.38 -13.40
N GLN A 404 17.92 -13.92 -14.34
CA GLN A 404 19.33 -14.33 -14.46
C GLN A 404 20.13 -14.00 -13.19
N ILE A 405 19.93 -12.80 -12.62
CA ILE A 405 20.60 -12.40 -11.38
C ILE A 405 20.19 -13.31 -10.23
N PHE A 406 18.89 -13.54 -10.03
CA PHE A 406 18.38 -14.31 -8.91
C PHE A 406 18.76 -15.78 -8.98
N GLU A 407 18.63 -16.39 -10.16
CA GLU A 407 18.92 -17.82 -10.35
C GLU A 407 20.43 -18.10 -10.36
N ARG A 408 21.28 -17.10 -10.65
CA ARG A 408 22.75 -17.25 -10.66
C ARG A 408 23.41 -16.83 -9.34
N TYR A 409 22.94 -15.76 -8.71
CA TYR A 409 23.58 -15.11 -7.56
C TYR A 409 22.73 -15.08 -6.30
N GLY A 410 21.53 -15.66 -6.34
CA GLY A 410 20.62 -15.75 -5.20
C GLY A 410 19.62 -14.59 -5.12
N TYR A 411 18.42 -14.91 -4.61
CA TYR A 411 17.34 -13.94 -4.40
C TYR A 411 17.67 -12.92 -3.30
N ASP A 412 18.61 -13.21 -2.39
CA ASP A 412 18.99 -12.33 -1.28
C ASP A 412 19.69 -11.04 -1.73
N PHE A 413 20.08 -10.97 -3.01
CA PHE A 413 20.49 -9.71 -3.64
C PHE A 413 19.43 -8.61 -3.44
N MET A 414 18.13 -8.94 -3.51
CA MET A 414 17.06 -7.96 -3.29
C MET A 414 17.06 -7.40 -1.87
N THR A 415 17.31 -8.24 -0.87
CA THR A 415 17.44 -7.81 0.52
C THR A 415 18.58 -6.79 0.65
N TYR A 416 19.73 -7.08 0.04
CA TYR A 416 20.88 -6.19 0.02
C TYR A 416 20.61 -4.87 -0.72
N LEU A 417 20.05 -4.95 -1.94
CA LEU A 417 19.72 -3.81 -2.79
C LEU A 417 18.74 -2.86 -2.09
N CYS A 418 17.62 -3.39 -1.58
CA CYS A 418 16.56 -2.60 -0.98
C CYS A 418 16.98 -2.02 0.37
N THR A 419 17.71 -2.77 1.20
CA THR A 419 18.28 -2.24 2.46
C THR A 419 19.25 -1.10 2.19
N SER A 420 20.16 -1.29 1.23
CA SER A 420 21.10 -0.24 0.84
C SER A 420 20.38 0.98 0.28
N ALA A 421 19.31 0.79 -0.48
CA ALA A 421 18.52 1.87 -1.05
C ALA A 421 17.82 2.72 0.02
N ARG A 422 17.28 2.10 1.08
CA ARG A 422 16.69 2.82 2.22
C ARG A 422 17.74 3.56 3.05
N MET A 423 18.92 2.97 3.19
CA MET A 423 20.03 3.54 3.96
C MET A 423 20.85 4.58 3.19
N ALA A 424 20.68 4.70 1.87
CA ALA A 424 21.39 5.68 1.07
C ALA A 424 21.09 7.10 1.56
N ARG A 425 22.14 7.91 1.73
CA ARG A 425 22.02 9.28 2.29
C ARG A 425 21.03 10.15 1.49
N PHE A 426 21.00 9.98 0.18
CA PHE A 426 20.11 10.70 -0.74
C PHE A 426 19.37 9.70 -1.64
N GLY A 427 18.26 10.15 -2.22
CA GLY A 427 17.64 9.47 -3.36
C GLY A 427 18.41 9.77 -4.65
N ALA A 428 18.06 9.06 -5.73
CA ALA A 428 18.55 9.34 -7.07
C ALA A 428 17.98 10.66 -7.60
N GLY A 429 18.83 11.52 -8.16
CA GLY A 429 18.41 12.79 -8.76
C GLY A 429 17.92 12.64 -10.21
N ASN A 430 18.32 11.57 -10.88
CA ASN A 430 17.93 11.24 -12.25
C ASN A 430 18.00 9.72 -12.50
N ASP A 431 17.62 9.25 -13.68
CA ASP A 431 17.62 7.82 -14.00
C ASP A 431 19.02 7.20 -14.17
N GLN A 432 20.04 7.98 -14.51
CA GLN A 432 21.43 7.50 -14.54
C GLN A 432 21.89 7.14 -13.12
N ASP A 433 21.58 7.97 -12.13
CA ASP A 433 21.91 7.69 -10.72
C ASP A 433 21.28 6.37 -10.25
N LYS A 434 20.07 6.04 -10.71
CA LYS A 434 19.39 4.77 -10.37
C LYS A 434 20.10 3.55 -10.96
N LYS A 435 20.51 3.65 -12.24
CA LYS A 435 21.24 2.59 -12.95
C LYS A 435 22.62 2.37 -12.34
N ASP A 436 23.31 3.46 -12.01
CA ASP A 436 24.60 3.44 -11.32
C ASP A 436 24.46 2.82 -9.93
N PHE A 437 23.44 3.21 -9.15
CA PHE A 437 23.15 2.61 -7.86
C PHE A 437 22.93 1.10 -7.97
N PHE A 438 22.09 0.65 -8.91
CA PHE A 438 21.84 -0.77 -9.15
C PHE A 438 23.13 -1.51 -9.53
N TYR A 439 23.92 -0.97 -10.46
CA TYR A 439 25.20 -1.54 -10.89
C TYR A 439 26.19 -1.69 -9.73
N GLU A 440 26.34 -0.65 -8.91
CA GLU A 440 27.26 -0.69 -7.77
C GLU A 440 26.84 -1.76 -6.78
N ARG A 441 25.55 -1.82 -6.40
CA ARG A 441 25.05 -2.83 -5.46
C ARG A 441 25.17 -4.24 -6.04
N LEU A 442 24.90 -4.42 -7.33
CA LEU A 442 25.04 -5.72 -7.99
C LEU A 442 26.52 -6.16 -7.99
N SER A 443 27.44 -5.25 -8.30
CA SER A 443 28.88 -5.55 -8.31
C SER A 443 29.42 -5.85 -6.91
N GLU A 444 28.96 -5.11 -5.91
CA GLU A 444 29.28 -5.34 -4.50
C GLU A 444 28.74 -6.68 -3.99
N TRP A 445 27.56 -7.11 -4.45
CA TRP A 445 26.97 -8.41 -4.13
C TRP A 445 27.74 -9.56 -4.76
N THR A 446 28.03 -9.48 -6.06
CA THR A 446 28.70 -10.56 -6.81
C THR A 446 30.22 -10.58 -6.64
N LYS A 447 30.80 -9.54 -6.02
CA LYS A 447 32.25 -9.31 -5.90
C LYS A 447 32.96 -9.29 -7.25
N LYS A 448 32.27 -8.83 -8.29
CA LYS A 448 32.78 -8.66 -9.65
C LYS A 448 32.35 -7.30 -10.18
N ASP A 449 33.16 -6.66 -11.00
CA ASP A 449 32.70 -5.52 -11.78
C ASP A 449 31.72 -6.02 -12.86
N MET A 450 30.44 -5.72 -12.66
CA MET A 450 29.32 -6.18 -13.48
C MET A 450 29.07 -5.32 -14.72
N GLU A 451 29.98 -4.39 -15.06
CA GLU A 451 29.84 -3.51 -16.23
C GLU A 451 29.60 -4.28 -17.54
N PRO A 452 30.28 -5.42 -17.81
CA PRO A 452 30.00 -6.21 -19.00
C PRO A 452 28.56 -6.73 -19.07
N PHE A 453 28.00 -7.15 -17.92
CA PHE A 453 26.60 -7.58 -17.84
C PHE A 453 25.63 -6.43 -18.09
N MET A 454 25.83 -5.29 -17.42
CA MET A 454 25.01 -4.09 -17.60
C MET A 454 25.01 -3.63 -19.06
N LYS A 455 26.22 -3.55 -19.64
CA LYS A 455 26.45 -3.13 -21.02
C LYS A 455 25.76 -4.04 -22.04
N GLN A 456 25.79 -5.36 -21.81
CA GLN A 456 25.12 -6.30 -22.69
C GLN A 456 23.59 -6.18 -22.63
N TRP A 457 23.05 -5.70 -21.53
CA TRP A 457 21.64 -5.34 -21.38
C TRP A 457 21.29 -3.94 -21.91
N GLY A 458 22.26 -3.21 -22.48
CA GLY A 458 22.03 -1.83 -22.94
C GLY A 458 21.85 -0.83 -21.81
N LEU A 459 22.40 -1.13 -20.63
CA LEU A 459 22.51 -0.24 -19.48
C LEU A 459 23.96 0.24 -19.37
N TYR A 460 24.19 1.53 -19.60
CA TYR A 460 25.51 2.14 -19.53
C TYR A 460 25.65 2.89 -18.22
N VAL A 461 26.75 2.63 -17.51
CA VAL A 461 27.04 3.20 -16.19
C VAL A 461 27.94 4.44 -16.33
N SER A 462 27.86 5.38 -15.38
CA SER A 462 28.73 6.55 -15.40
C SER A 462 30.20 6.18 -15.20
N SER A 463 31.10 7.04 -15.68
CA SER A 463 32.54 6.88 -15.44
C SER A 463 32.90 6.90 -13.96
N VAL A 464 32.15 7.66 -13.15
CA VAL A 464 32.35 7.76 -11.69
C VAL A 464 32.10 6.41 -11.03
N SER A 465 30.93 5.81 -11.24
CA SER A 465 30.60 4.50 -10.66
C SER A 465 31.47 3.39 -11.23
N LYS A 466 31.77 3.42 -12.54
CA LYS A 466 32.68 2.46 -13.17
C LYS A 466 34.06 2.47 -12.53
N ASN A 467 34.69 3.64 -12.39
CA ASN A 467 36.02 3.75 -11.80
C ASN A 467 36.02 3.31 -10.33
N LYS A 468 34.95 3.64 -9.59
CA LYS A 468 34.77 3.21 -8.19
C LYS A 468 34.74 1.69 -8.05
N ILE A 469 34.00 0.99 -8.92
CA ILE A 469 33.83 -0.46 -8.86
C ILE A 469 35.07 -1.20 -9.40
N ALA A 470 35.65 -0.74 -10.52
CA ALA A 470 36.84 -1.33 -11.11
C ALA A 470 38.07 -1.30 -10.17
N ALA A 471 38.13 -0.32 -9.25
CA ALA A 471 39.16 -0.25 -8.22
C ALA A 471 39.01 -1.31 -7.10
N GLN A 472 37.84 -1.96 -6.99
CA GLN A 472 37.50 -2.86 -5.88
C GLN A 472 37.31 -4.31 -6.31
N PHE A 473 36.84 -4.56 -7.52
CA PHE A 473 36.44 -5.89 -7.96
C PHE A 473 37.00 -6.23 -9.35
N PRO A 474 37.37 -7.50 -9.60
CA PRO A 474 37.80 -7.93 -10.93
C PRO A 474 36.64 -7.88 -11.93
N LEU A 475 36.94 -7.58 -13.18
CA LEU A 475 35.97 -7.54 -14.28
C LEU A 475 35.28 -8.90 -14.48
N LEU A 476 33.96 -8.89 -14.68
CA LEU A 476 33.21 -10.09 -15.06
C LEU A 476 33.69 -10.62 -16.41
N THR A 477 34.21 -11.85 -16.44
CA THR A 477 34.63 -12.55 -17.66
C THR A 477 33.60 -13.55 -18.19
N GLU A 478 32.68 -14.00 -17.35
CA GLU A 478 31.61 -14.94 -17.72
C GLU A 478 30.45 -14.23 -18.43
N GLN A 479 29.91 -14.85 -19.48
CA GLN A 479 28.74 -14.35 -20.22
C GLN A 479 27.43 -14.68 -19.50
N VAL A 480 27.26 -14.14 -18.29
CA VAL A 480 26.12 -14.45 -17.41
C VAL A 480 24.78 -14.06 -18.04
N TRP A 481 24.78 -13.07 -18.94
CA TRP A 481 23.61 -12.69 -19.73
C TRP A 481 23.11 -13.76 -20.70
N LEU A 482 23.87 -14.85 -20.93
CA LEU A 482 23.41 -16.03 -21.69
C LEU A 482 22.91 -17.17 -20.80
N PHE A 483 22.93 -17.01 -19.48
CA PHE A 483 22.41 -18.02 -18.56
C PHE A 483 20.90 -18.20 -18.75
N ASP A 484 20.47 -19.44 -18.95
CA ASP A 484 19.07 -19.81 -19.15
C ASP A 484 18.60 -20.79 -18.04
N PRO A 485 18.04 -20.28 -16.92
CA PRO A 485 17.57 -21.11 -15.83
C PRO A 485 16.28 -21.88 -16.17
N SER A 486 15.70 -21.74 -17.37
CA SER A 486 14.55 -22.55 -17.77
C SER A 486 14.94 -23.93 -18.33
N LYS A 487 16.22 -24.15 -18.60
CA LYS A 487 16.77 -25.37 -19.20
C LYS A 487 17.47 -26.27 -18.20
#